data_AF-A0A3A3A1S5-F1
#
_entry.id   AF-A0A3A3A1S5-F1
#
_cell.length_a   1.000
_cell.length_b   1.000
_cell.length_c   1.000
_cell.angle_alpha   90.00
_cell.angle_beta   90.00
_cell.angle_gamma   90.00
#
_symmetry.space_group_name_H-M   'P 1'
#
loop_
_entity.id
_entity.type
_entity.pdbx_description
1 polymer ?
#
loop_
_entity_poly.entity_id
_entity_poly.type
_entity_poly.pdbx_seq_one_letter_code
_entity_poly.pdbx_strand_id
1 'polypeptide(L)'
;MTRDPQTPVRLGPIEILDLLIRLLIIGLFAIWAAITGPFRGSNGAKTYRQHIAHAILRHMCSLIPVRHVHTSTTKNSYETFASRRGFRPRTVTWGDDGQGHWLGDWKARHVLIWFHGGGYYSPAQPAYYEFLSSVLDTVRSTGHDFAIFVLSYTLAPHGQYPCQLRQGVEALEYILKSGDRIPSDVVIGGDSAGANLTLGILSHFSHPNEEIPKLHNFTSSLRGALMLSPWVSFDPNWPSVSTNRYKDCITVVPTTINQKWFLGTRERNNYNEPINAPYAWWREVKAQKMLYVAGEDEIMLDSQRMFGERLKAANEENTELVFIPGEAHVAPVLDLMMWDRTEFESGK
;
A
#
# COMPACT_ATOMS: atom_id res chain seq x y z
N MET A 1 13.20 7.04 -27.49
CA MET A 1 12.25 5.94 -27.21
C MET A 1 12.11 5.83 -25.70
N THR A 2 11.08 6.46 -25.15
CA THR A 2 10.70 6.28 -23.74
C THR A 2 10.26 4.84 -23.55
N ARG A 3 10.97 4.07 -22.73
CA ARG A 3 10.56 2.69 -22.38
C ARG A 3 9.21 2.77 -21.68
N ASP A 4 8.35 1.79 -21.95
CA ASP A 4 7.14 1.57 -21.16
C ASP A 4 7.55 1.47 -19.67
N PRO A 5 7.04 2.37 -18.79
CA PRO A 5 7.42 2.41 -17.38
C PRO A 5 7.01 1.15 -16.61
N GLN A 6 6.21 0.27 -17.20
CA GLN A 6 5.81 -1.02 -16.66
C GLN A 6 6.59 -2.20 -17.27
N THR A 7 7.68 -1.94 -18.01
CA THR A 7 8.60 -2.99 -18.45
C THR A 7 9.67 -3.28 -17.39
N PRO A 8 9.91 -4.55 -17.02
CA PRO A 8 10.97 -4.90 -16.08
C PRO A 8 12.34 -4.39 -16.50
N VAL A 9 13.07 -3.82 -15.54
CA VAL A 9 14.46 -3.42 -15.72
C VAL A 9 15.34 -4.65 -15.86
N ARG A 10 16.17 -4.69 -16.90
CA ARG A 10 17.24 -5.68 -17.04
C ARG A 10 18.52 -5.14 -16.42
N LEU A 11 19.12 -5.92 -15.53
CA LEU A 11 20.40 -5.59 -14.89
C LEU A 11 21.58 -6.04 -15.76
N GLY A 12 22.63 -5.22 -15.81
CA GLY A 12 23.92 -5.61 -16.36
C GLY A 12 24.72 -6.49 -15.38
N PRO A 13 25.82 -7.13 -15.83
CA PRO A 13 26.63 -8.00 -14.97
C PRO A 13 27.17 -7.34 -13.70
N ILE A 14 27.55 -6.06 -13.78
CA ILE A 14 28.05 -5.28 -12.63
C ILE A 14 26.92 -5.03 -11.62
N GLU A 15 25.72 -4.68 -12.12
CA GLU A 15 24.54 -4.47 -11.28
C GLU A 15 24.11 -5.78 -10.59
N ILE A 16 24.23 -6.92 -11.28
CA ILE A 16 23.99 -8.25 -10.68
C ILE A 16 25.00 -8.52 -9.55
N LEU A 17 26.29 -8.25 -9.77
CA LEU A 17 27.32 -8.42 -8.75
C LEU A 17 27.08 -7.51 -7.53
N ASP A 18 26.74 -6.23 -7.77
CA ASP A 18 26.35 -5.27 -6.72
C ASP A 18 25.15 -5.78 -5.91
N LEU A 19 24.12 -6.31 -6.56
CA LEU A 19 22.98 -6.90 -5.87
C LEU A 19 23.39 -8.09 -4.99
N LEU A 20 24.23 -8.99 -5.50
CA LEU A 20 24.73 -10.13 -4.71
C LEU A 20 25.51 -9.67 -3.47
N ILE A 21 26.38 -8.66 -3.60
CA ILE A 21 27.14 -8.09 -2.48
C ILE A 21 26.18 -7.50 -1.43
N ARG A 22 25.16 -6.76 -1.86
CA ARG A 22 24.15 -6.18 -0.95
C ARG A 22 23.35 -7.25 -0.22
N LEU A 23 22.97 -8.33 -0.92
CA LEU A 23 22.28 -9.47 -0.31
C LEU A 23 23.16 -10.16 0.74
N LEU A 24 24.47 -10.28 0.51
CA LEU A 24 25.42 -10.76 1.52
C LEU A 24 25.47 -9.84 2.75
N ILE A 25 25.54 -8.52 2.55
CA ILE A 25 25.51 -7.53 3.64
C ILE A 25 24.21 -7.64 4.45
N ILE A 26 23.06 -7.76 3.79
CA ILE A 26 21.76 -7.99 4.44
C ILE A 26 21.78 -9.29 5.25
N GLY A 27 22.40 -10.36 4.72
CA GLY A 27 22.63 -11.61 5.44
C GLY A 27 23.45 -11.44 6.72
N LEU A 28 24.49 -10.60 6.71
CA LEU A 28 25.27 -10.28 7.91
C LEU A 28 24.43 -9.55 8.96
N PHE A 29 23.57 -8.62 8.57
CA PHE A 29 22.63 -7.97 9.49
C PHE A 29 21.59 -8.94 10.05
N ALA A 30 21.14 -9.92 9.26
CA ALA A 30 20.24 -10.97 9.74
C ALA A 30 20.91 -11.85 10.80
N ILE A 31 22.17 -12.24 10.58
CA ILE A 31 22.98 -12.99 11.55
C ILE A 31 23.16 -12.17 12.83
N TRP A 32 23.49 -10.88 12.71
CA TRP A 32 23.61 -10.00 13.85
C TRP A 32 22.30 -9.89 14.65
N ALA A 33 21.16 -9.71 13.96
CA ALA A 33 19.84 -9.69 14.60
C ALA A 33 19.49 -11.02 15.27
N ALA A 34 19.93 -12.15 14.73
CA ALA A 34 19.76 -13.46 15.37
C ALA A 34 20.58 -13.55 16.67
N ILE A 35 21.83 -13.05 16.66
CA ILE A 35 22.71 -13.03 17.84
C ILE A 35 22.14 -12.13 18.95
N THR A 36 21.63 -10.94 18.58
CA THR A 36 21.12 -9.96 19.55
C THR A 36 19.66 -10.19 19.94
N GLY A 37 18.91 -10.98 19.15
CA GLY A 37 17.48 -11.22 19.35
C GLY A 37 17.06 -11.73 20.73
N PRO A 38 17.83 -12.59 21.43
CA PRO A 38 17.52 -12.98 22.82
C PRO A 38 17.60 -11.81 23.81
N PHE A 39 18.35 -10.76 23.49
CA PHE A 39 18.59 -9.59 24.33
C PHE A 39 17.78 -8.34 23.91
N ARG A 40 16.84 -8.48 22.97
CA ARG A 40 16.10 -7.35 22.38
C ARG A 40 15.23 -6.54 23.35
N GLY A 41 14.79 -7.17 24.45
CA GLY A 41 13.89 -6.55 25.43
C GLY A 41 12.57 -6.06 24.83
N SER A 42 11.92 -5.10 25.50
CA SER A 42 10.68 -4.46 25.06
C SER A 42 10.86 -3.47 23.90
N ASN A 43 12.11 -3.13 23.56
CA ASN A 43 12.43 -2.18 22.50
C ASN A 43 12.53 -2.83 21.12
N GLY A 44 12.53 -4.17 21.04
CA GLY A 44 12.53 -4.92 19.79
C GLY A 44 11.15 -5.49 19.44
N ALA A 45 11.04 -6.08 18.25
CA ALA A 45 9.82 -6.73 17.78
C ALA A 45 9.30 -7.79 18.76
N LYS A 46 7.97 -7.99 18.76
CA LYS A 46 7.22 -8.90 19.63
C LYS A 46 7.84 -10.29 19.70
N THR A 47 8.08 -10.92 18.55
CA THR A 47 8.68 -12.26 18.48
C THR A 47 10.14 -12.24 18.02
N TYR A 48 10.89 -13.30 18.36
CA TYR A 48 12.27 -13.47 17.89
C TYR A 48 12.37 -13.55 16.36
N ARG A 49 11.40 -14.23 15.73
CA ARG A 49 11.31 -14.34 14.27
C ARG A 49 11.09 -12.98 13.63
N GLN A 50 10.12 -12.22 14.12
CA GLN A 50 9.87 -10.86 13.64
C GLN A 50 11.08 -9.96 13.83
N HIS A 51 11.82 -10.10 14.93
CA HIS A 51 13.03 -9.30 15.14
C HIS A 51 14.06 -9.47 14.01
N ILE A 52 14.31 -10.71 13.59
CA ILE A 52 15.20 -11.01 12.45
C ILE A 52 14.56 -10.54 11.13
N ALA A 53 13.29 -10.86 10.92
CA ALA A 53 12.57 -10.55 9.69
C ALA A 53 12.51 -9.04 9.42
N HIS A 54 12.16 -8.26 10.44
CA HIS A 54 12.12 -6.80 10.38
C HIS A 54 13.51 -6.22 10.17
N ALA A 55 14.57 -6.79 10.75
CA ALA A 55 15.93 -6.37 10.45
C ALA A 55 16.26 -6.55 8.96
N ILE A 56 15.94 -7.72 8.39
CA ILE A 56 16.11 -7.98 6.96
C ILE A 56 15.36 -6.94 6.12
N LEU A 57 14.07 -6.72 6.39
CA LEU A 57 13.24 -5.78 5.65
C LEU A 57 13.76 -4.34 5.75
N ARG A 58 14.14 -3.86 6.95
CA ARG A 58 14.72 -2.53 7.16
C ARG A 58 15.97 -2.32 6.29
N HIS A 59 16.84 -3.34 6.22
CA HIS A 59 18.06 -3.28 5.42
C HIS A 59 17.79 -3.44 3.92
N MET A 60 16.84 -4.27 3.51
CA MET A 60 16.39 -4.35 2.12
C MET A 60 15.89 -2.98 1.62
N CYS A 61 15.01 -2.33 2.38
CA CYS A 61 14.49 -1.01 2.03
C CYS A 61 15.60 0.06 1.93
N SER A 62 16.64 -0.05 2.76
CA SER A 62 17.73 0.95 2.83
C SER A 62 18.86 0.71 1.83
N LEU A 63 19.14 -0.55 1.51
CA LEU A 63 20.35 -0.94 0.77
C LEU A 63 20.08 -1.30 -0.69
N ILE A 64 18.86 -1.67 -1.07
CA ILE A 64 18.55 -2.11 -2.44
C ILE A 64 18.16 -0.90 -3.30
N PRO A 65 18.96 -0.53 -4.32
CA PRO A 65 18.60 0.48 -5.30
C PRO A 65 17.23 0.26 -5.96
N VAL A 66 16.54 1.35 -6.27
CA VAL A 66 15.25 1.34 -6.98
C VAL A 66 15.30 0.56 -8.30
N ARG A 67 16.43 0.61 -9.03
CA ARG A 67 16.60 -0.15 -10.28
C ARG A 67 16.49 -1.66 -10.07
N HIS A 68 17.01 -2.19 -8.95
CA HIS A 68 16.90 -3.60 -8.59
C HIS A 68 15.45 -3.95 -8.21
N VAL A 69 14.75 -3.04 -7.53
CA VAL A 69 13.33 -3.20 -7.20
C VAL A 69 12.46 -3.25 -8.46
N HIS A 70 12.82 -2.51 -9.50
CA HIS A 70 12.13 -2.47 -10.80
C HIS A 70 12.48 -3.62 -11.74
N THR A 71 13.22 -4.64 -11.28
CA THR A 71 13.44 -5.88 -12.05
C THR A 71 12.19 -6.77 -12.14
N SER A 72 11.18 -6.47 -11.35
CA SER A 72 9.82 -7.03 -11.44
C SER A 72 8.82 -5.88 -11.54
N THR A 73 7.58 -6.24 -11.88
CA THR A 73 6.45 -5.32 -12.00
C THR A 73 5.26 -5.88 -11.23
N THR A 74 4.28 -5.03 -10.91
CA THR A 74 3.03 -5.46 -10.29
C THR A 74 2.36 -6.58 -11.10
N LYS A 75 2.41 -6.49 -12.43
CA LYS A 75 1.97 -7.54 -13.36
C LYS A 75 2.75 -8.83 -13.26
N ASN A 76 4.08 -8.80 -13.23
CA ASN A 76 4.86 -10.04 -13.14
C ASN A 76 4.65 -10.75 -11.80
N SER A 77 4.48 -10.00 -10.71
CA SER A 77 4.09 -10.57 -9.42
C SER A 77 2.71 -11.25 -9.49
N TYR A 78 1.74 -10.63 -10.17
CA TYR A 78 0.41 -11.22 -10.39
C TYR A 78 0.48 -12.51 -11.22
N GLU A 79 1.22 -12.50 -12.33
CA GLU A 79 1.41 -13.65 -13.20
C GLU A 79 2.12 -14.80 -12.47
N THR A 80 3.12 -14.47 -11.65
CA THR A 80 3.82 -15.44 -10.79
C THR A 80 2.87 -16.08 -9.78
N PHE A 81 2.05 -15.27 -9.11
CA PHE A 81 1.03 -15.75 -8.19
C PHE A 81 -0.01 -16.64 -8.90
N ALA A 82 -0.52 -16.20 -10.05
CA ALA A 82 -1.52 -16.94 -10.82
C ALA A 82 -1.01 -18.30 -11.29
N SER A 83 0.25 -18.34 -11.77
CA SER A 83 0.94 -19.57 -12.13
C SER A 83 1.06 -20.53 -10.94
N ARG A 84 1.46 -20.04 -9.76
CA ARG A 84 1.56 -20.85 -8.53
C ARG A 84 0.22 -21.39 -8.05
N ARG A 85 -0.86 -20.61 -8.20
CA ARG A 85 -2.23 -20.99 -7.80
C ARG A 85 -3.01 -21.74 -8.89
N GLY A 86 -2.44 -21.90 -10.09
CA GLY A 86 -3.03 -22.68 -11.18
C GLY A 86 -4.26 -22.05 -11.82
N PHE A 87 -4.37 -20.72 -11.86
CA PHE A 87 -5.46 -20.04 -12.57
C PHE A 87 -4.95 -19.14 -13.70
N ARG A 88 -5.82 -18.86 -14.69
CA ARG A 88 -5.49 -17.99 -15.81
C ARG A 88 -5.51 -16.52 -15.35
N PRO A 89 -4.39 -15.77 -15.42
CA PRO A 89 -4.37 -14.38 -15.04
C PRO A 89 -5.28 -13.55 -15.95
N ARG A 90 -5.95 -12.54 -15.36
CA ARG A 90 -6.80 -11.59 -16.06
C ARG A 90 -6.35 -10.16 -15.77
N THR A 91 -5.49 -9.68 -16.66
CA THR A 91 -5.05 -8.28 -16.71
C THR A 91 -5.88 -7.51 -17.74
N VAL A 92 -6.27 -6.29 -17.40
CA VAL A 92 -6.96 -5.36 -18.30
C VAL A 92 -6.19 -4.05 -18.38
N THR A 93 -6.33 -3.36 -19.51
CA THR A 93 -5.71 -2.06 -19.77
C THR A 93 -6.77 -1.08 -20.28
N TRP A 94 -6.61 0.20 -19.96
CA TRP A 94 -7.49 1.27 -20.43
C TRP A 94 -6.70 2.57 -20.58
N GLY A 95 -7.15 3.45 -21.48
CA GLY A 95 -6.42 4.67 -21.80
C GLY A 95 -4.99 4.39 -22.28
N ASP A 96 -4.09 5.32 -21.99
CA ASP A 96 -2.68 5.23 -22.42
C ASP A 96 -1.80 4.48 -21.41
N ASP A 97 -2.14 4.55 -20.11
CA ASP A 97 -1.28 4.05 -19.03
C ASP A 97 -2.03 3.32 -17.90
N GLY A 98 -3.31 3.02 -18.08
CA GLY A 98 -4.11 2.26 -17.13
C GLY A 98 -3.88 0.75 -17.25
N GLN A 99 -3.57 0.09 -16.14
CA GLN A 99 -3.44 -1.37 -16.06
C GLN A 99 -3.88 -1.91 -14.70
N GLY A 100 -4.59 -3.02 -14.66
CA GLY A 100 -4.94 -3.68 -13.40
C GLY A 100 -5.27 -5.16 -13.55
N HIS A 101 -5.35 -5.83 -12.41
CA HIS A 101 -5.39 -7.29 -12.31
C HIS A 101 -6.58 -7.76 -11.48
N TRP A 102 -7.35 -8.71 -12.01
CA TRP A 102 -8.52 -9.25 -11.31
C TRP A 102 -8.18 -10.47 -10.45
N LEU A 103 -8.69 -10.49 -9.23
CA LEU A 103 -8.81 -11.69 -8.40
C LEU A 103 -10.32 -11.99 -8.23
N GLY A 104 -10.71 -13.24 -8.51
CA GLY A 104 -12.11 -13.65 -8.54
C GLY A 104 -12.80 -13.39 -9.89
N ASP A 105 -14.13 -13.48 -9.91
CA ASP A 105 -14.89 -13.22 -11.12
C ASP A 105 -15.06 -11.71 -11.34
N TRP A 106 -14.46 -11.18 -12.40
CA TRP A 106 -14.60 -9.79 -12.83
C TRP A 106 -16.05 -9.33 -13.08
N LYS A 107 -17.02 -10.25 -13.17
CA LYS A 107 -18.46 -9.95 -13.26
C LYS A 107 -19.12 -9.74 -11.90
N ALA A 108 -18.40 -10.00 -10.80
CA ALA A 108 -18.95 -9.90 -9.46
C ALA A 108 -19.51 -8.50 -9.21
N ARG A 109 -20.70 -8.41 -8.61
CA ARG A 109 -21.33 -7.13 -8.34
C ARG A 109 -20.44 -6.22 -7.49
N HIS A 110 -19.92 -6.74 -6.38
CA HIS A 110 -19.10 -5.95 -5.46
C HIS A 110 -17.62 -6.06 -5.78
N VAL A 111 -16.92 -4.93 -5.78
CA VAL A 111 -15.49 -4.87 -6.10
C VAL A 111 -14.73 -4.09 -5.05
N LEU A 112 -13.64 -4.67 -4.55
CA LEU A 112 -12.59 -3.92 -3.86
C LEU A 112 -11.50 -3.53 -4.85
N ILE A 113 -11.27 -2.23 -5.03
CA ILE A 113 -10.09 -1.73 -5.75
C ILE A 113 -8.96 -1.59 -4.73
N TRP A 114 -7.89 -2.34 -4.93
CA TRP A 114 -6.71 -2.30 -4.07
C TRP A 114 -5.57 -1.50 -4.70
N PHE A 115 -5.05 -0.56 -3.93
CA PHE A 115 -3.84 0.19 -4.20
C PHE A 115 -2.75 -0.33 -3.28
N HIS A 116 -1.73 -0.99 -3.83
CA HIS A 116 -0.66 -1.56 -3.01
C HIS A 116 0.22 -0.48 -2.38
N GLY A 117 0.95 -0.82 -1.32
CA GLY A 117 1.96 0.03 -0.71
C GLY A 117 3.30 0.00 -1.46
N GLY A 118 4.39 0.13 -0.73
CA GLY A 118 5.74 0.16 -1.32
C GLY A 118 6.25 1.57 -1.65
N GLY A 119 5.78 2.59 -0.93
CA GLY A 119 6.32 3.96 -1.00
C GLY A 119 6.24 4.61 -2.37
N TYR A 120 5.27 4.21 -3.20
CA TYR A 120 5.13 4.58 -4.62
C TYR A 120 6.28 4.15 -5.55
N TYR A 121 7.35 3.54 -5.06
CA TYR A 121 8.52 3.14 -5.86
C TYR A 121 8.63 1.62 -6.04
N SER A 122 8.03 0.82 -5.16
CA SER A 122 8.07 -0.64 -5.23
C SER A 122 6.78 -1.20 -5.84
N PRO A 123 6.85 -2.18 -6.76
CA PRO A 123 5.65 -2.84 -7.27
C PRO A 123 5.00 -3.72 -6.20
N ALA A 124 3.75 -4.11 -6.40
CA ALA A 124 3.15 -5.16 -5.60
C ALA A 124 3.99 -6.44 -5.73
N GLN A 125 4.38 -7.01 -4.60
CA GLN A 125 5.03 -8.31 -4.51
C GLN A 125 3.99 -9.46 -4.50
N PRO A 126 4.39 -10.71 -4.78
CA PRO A 126 3.46 -11.85 -4.74
C PRO A 126 2.65 -11.98 -3.45
N ALA A 127 3.22 -11.57 -2.31
CA ALA A 127 2.55 -11.59 -1.01
C ALA A 127 1.27 -10.73 -0.94
N TYR A 128 1.17 -9.63 -1.70
CA TYR A 128 -0.07 -8.86 -1.79
C TYR A 128 -1.20 -9.70 -2.37
N TYR A 129 -0.93 -10.48 -3.42
CA TYR A 129 -1.94 -11.31 -4.05
C TYR A 129 -2.32 -12.51 -3.17
N GLU A 130 -1.38 -13.04 -2.37
CA GLU A 130 -1.69 -14.06 -1.35
C GLU A 130 -2.63 -13.49 -0.27
N PHE A 131 -2.32 -12.32 0.29
CA PHE A 131 -3.17 -11.63 1.26
C PHE A 131 -4.56 -11.34 0.69
N LEU A 132 -4.63 -10.70 -0.49
CA LEU A 132 -5.90 -10.34 -1.13
C LEU A 132 -6.70 -11.56 -1.55
N SER A 133 -6.06 -12.66 -1.95
CA SER A 133 -6.76 -13.92 -2.21
C SER A 133 -7.40 -14.47 -0.93
N SER A 134 -6.73 -14.37 0.21
CA SER A 134 -7.31 -14.76 1.51
C SER A 134 -8.53 -13.90 1.87
N VAL A 135 -8.45 -12.58 1.64
CA VAL A 135 -9.58 -11.66 1.82
C VAL A 135 -10.74 -12.04 0.89
N LEU A 136 -10.45 -12.27 -0.39
CA LEU A 136 -11.44 -12.69 -1.39
C LEU A 136 -12.15 -13.99 -0.98
N ASP A 137 -11.40 -15.01 -0.58
CA ASP A 137 -11.95 -16.30 -0.18
C ASP A 137 -12.81 -16.18 1.08
N THR A 138 -12.36 -15.38 2.05
CA THR A 138 -13.09 -15.10 3.30
C THR A 138 -14.42 -14.40 3.01
N VAL A 139 -14.43 -13.32 2.24
CA VAL A 139 -15.67 -12.59 1.91
C VAL A 139 -16.62 -13.45 1.08
N ARG A 140 -16.11 -14.25 0.14
CA ARG A 140 -16.96 -15.16 -0.65
C ARG A 140 -17.55 -16.29 0.18
N SER A 141 -16.85 -16.73 1.24
CA SER A 141 -17.36 -17.75 2.16
C SER A 141 -18.62 -17.30 2.90
N THR A 142 -18.86 -15.98 3.03
CA THR A 142 -20.09 -15.42 3.61
C THR A 142 -21.22 -15.25 2.59
N GLY A 143 -21.07 -15.76 1.37
CA GLY A 143 -22.09 -15.75 0.32
C GLY A 143 -22.16 -14.47 -0.51
N HIS A 144 -21.21 -13.55 -0.35
CA HIS A 144 -21.16 -12.32 -1.16
C HIS A 144 -20.52 -12.54 -2.53
N ASP A 145 -21.13 -11.95 -3.55
CA ASP A 145 -20.57 -11.86 -4.90
C ASP A 145 -19.53 -10.73 -4.96
N PHE A 146 -18.26 -11.11 -4.81
CA PHE A 146 -17.16 -10.19 -4.56
C PHE A 146 -15.93 -10.52 -5.40
N ALA A 147 -15.26 -9.48 -5.90
CA ALA A 147 -13.97 -9.57 -6.58
C ALA A 147 -13.03 -8.46 -6.11
N ILE A 148 -11.74 -8.65 -6.35
CA ILE A 148 -10.71 -7.65 -6.04
C ILE A 148 -10.02 -7.24 -7.34
N PHE A 149 -9.82 -5.94 -7.51
CA PHE A 149 -9.11 -5.35 -8.62
C PHE A 149 -7.85 -4.64 -8.10
N VAL A 150 -6.67 -5.14 -8.46
CA VAL A 150 -5.39 -4.55 -8.04
C VAL A 150 -4.89 -3.61 -9.12
N LEU A 151 -4.75 -2.33 -8.81
CA LEU A 151 -4.21 -1.33 -9.73
C LEU A 151 -2.69 -1.49 -9.87
N SER A 152 -2.21 -1.60 -11.11
CA SER A 152 -0.79 -1.45 -11.44
C SER A 152 -0.53 0.00 -11.86
N TYR A 153 -0.39 0.89 -10.88
CA TYR A 153 -0.07 2.30 -11.13
C TYR A 153 1.42 2.49 -11.45
N THR A 154 1.75 3.58 -12.13
CA THR A 154 3.12 3.92 -12.52
C THR A 154 3.96 4.25 -11.28
N LEU A 155 5.12 3.60 -11.15
CA LEU A 155 5.99 3.78 -9.99
C LEU A 155 6.92 4.98 -10.13
N ALA A 156 7.18 5.64 -9.01
CA ALA A 156 8.20 6.65 -8.91
C ALA A 156 9.61 6.04 -9.10
N PRO A 157 10.56 6.79 -9.68
CA PRO A 157 10.44 8.16 -10.18
C PRO A 157 9.88 8.28 -11.61
N HIS A 158 9.52 7.18 -12.28
CA HIS A 158 9.03 7.21 -13.67
C HIS A 158 7.66 7.89 -13.79
N GLY A 159 6.79 7.70 -12.80
CA GLY A 159 5.57 8.48 -12.58
C GLY A 159 5.70 9.25 -11.28
N GLN A 160 5.44 10.55 -11.30
CA GLN A 160 5.46 11.42 -10.12
C GLN A 160 4.06 11.99 -9.87
N TYR A 161 3.78 12.41 -8.64
CA TYR A 161 2.53 13.06 -8.27
C TYR A 161 2.17 14.18 -9.27
N PRO A 162 0.91 14.28 -9.75
CA PRO A 162 -0.28 13.50 -9.37
C PRO A 162 -0.56 12.27 -10.23
N CYS A 163 0.43 11.67 -10.91
CA CYS A 163 0.24 10.53 -11.82
C CYS A 163 -0.53 9.36 -11.17
N GLN A 164 -0.10 8.91 -10.00
CA GLN A 164 -0.74 7.79 -9.29
C GLN A 164 -2.16 8.14 -8.84
N LEU A 165 -2.39 9.40 -8.42
CA LEU A 165 -3.72 9.89 -8.07
C LEU A 165 -4.66 9.86 -9.27
N ARG A 166 -4.22 10.39 -10.42
CA ARG A 166 -4.97 10.31 -11.67
C ARG A 166 -5.30 8.86 -12.03
N GLN A 167 -4.31 7.97 -12.04
CA GLN A 167 -4.51 6.56 -12.40
C GLN A 167 -5.45 5.83 -11.43
N GLY A 168 -5.43 6.18 -10.13
CA GLY A 168 -6.38 5.68 -9.14
C GLY A 168 -7.82 6.10 -9.43
N VAL A 169 -8.02 7.37 -9.80
CA VAL A 169 -9.33 7.91 -10.19
C VAL A 169 -9.82 7.25 -11.48
N GLU A 170 -8.97 7.12 -12.49
CA GLU A 170 -9.29 6.43 -13.75
C GLU A 170 -9.59 4.95 -13.55
N ALA A 171 -8.91 4.27 -12.60
CA ALA A 171 -9.21 2.89 -12.24
C ALA A 171 -10.62 2.75 -11.65
N LEU A 172 -11.03 3.66 -10.77
CA LEU A 172 -12.40 3.67 -10.27
C LEU A 172 -13.39 3.91 -11.41
N GLU A 173 -13.11 4.87 -12.29
CA GLU A 173 -13.98 5.15 -13.44
C GLU A 173 -14.14 3.94 -14.35
N TYR A 174 -13.04 3.23 -14.62
CA TYR A 174 -13.05 1.96 -15.34
C TYR A 174 -13.93 0.91 -14.65
N ILE A 175 -13.86 0.78 -13.33
CA ILE A 175 -14.66 -0.20 -12.56
C ILE A 175 -16.14 0.15 -12.53
N LEU A 176 -16.50 1.44 -12.49
CA LEU A 176 -17.90 1.88 -12.57
C LEU A 176 -18.48 1.66 -13.97
N LYS A 177 -17.69 1.93 -15.02
CA LYS A 177 -18.10 1.71 -16.42
C LYS A 177 -18.13 0.22 -16.80
N SER A 178 -17.27 -0.59 -16.19
CA SER A 178 -17.25 -2.03 -16.44
C SER A 178 -18.28 -2.73 -15.56
N GLY A 179 -19.25 -3.41 -16.17
CA GLY A 179 -20.22 -4.23 -15.44
C GLY A 179 -21.38 -3.48 -14.78
N ASP A 180 -21.70 -2.27 -15.24
CA ASP A 180 -22.87 -1.47 -14.80
C ASP A 180 -22.94 -1.26 -13.28
N ARG A 181 -21.77 -1.08 -12.64
CA ARG A 181 -21.66 -0.89 -11.19
C ARG A 181 -21.93 0.55 -10.80
N ILE A 182 -22.57 0.73 -9.65
CA ILE A 182 -22.72 2.06 -9.03
C ILE A 182 -21.69 2.25 -7.90
N PRO A 183 -21.40 3.48 -7.46
CA PRO A 183 -20.43 3.73 -6.38
C PRO A 183 -20.64 2.88 -5.12
N SER A 184 -21.90 2.63 -4.74
CA SER A 184 -22.24 1.80 -3.57
C SER A 184 -22.00 0.30 -3.75
N ASP A 185 -21.56 -0.15 -4.92
CA ASP A 185 -21.05 -1.51 -5.14
C ASP A 185 -19.53 -1.61 -4.95
N VAL A 186 -18.81 -0.47 -4.84
CA VAL A 186 -17.35 -0.42 -4.86
C VAL A 186 -16.78 -0.01 -3.51
N VAL A 187 -15.80 -0.78 -3.03
CA VAL A 187 -14.90 -0.43 -1.95
C VAL A 187 -13.56 -0.04 -2.58
N ILE A 188 -12.91 1.00 -2.07
CA ILE A 188 -11.51 1.28 -2.40
C ILE A 188 -10.64 1.01 -1.19
N GLY A 189 -9.40 0.63 -1.38
CA GLY A 189 -8.50 0.47 -0.25
C GLY A 189 -7.07 0.29 -0.65
N GLY A 190 -6.21 0.30 0.35
CA GLY A 190 -4.80 0.11 0.15
C GLY A 190 -4.05 0.10 1.46
N ASP A 191 -2.74 -0.08 1.35
CA ASP A 191 -1.82 -0.07 2.47
C ASP A 191 -0.73 0.99 2.30
N SER A 192 -0.24 1.57 3.39
CA SER A 192 0.93 2.47 3.34
C SER A 192 0.75 3.62 2.33
N ALA A 193 1.58 3.67 1.28
CA ALA A 193 1.43 4.57 0.14
C ALA A 193 0.14 4.37 -0.67
N GLY A 194 -0.37 3.14 -0.81
CA GLY A 194 -1.65 2.86 -1.44
C GLY A 194 -2.84 3.32 -0.60
N ALA A 195 -2.72 3.30 0.72
CA ALA A 195 -3.71 3.92 1.61
C ALA A 195 -3.63 5.46 1.58
N ASN A 196 -2.44 6.03 1.39
CA ASN A 196 -2.29 7.46 1.05
C ASN A 196 -3.02 7.80 -0.26
N LEU A 197 -2.85 6.97 -1.30
CA LEU A 197 -3.58 7.10 -2.57
C LEU A 197 -5.10 7.00 -2.36
N THR A 198 -5.55 6.06 -1.52
CA THR A 198 -6.97 5.93 -1.13
C THR A 198 -7.52 7.25 -0.56
N LEU A 199 -6.80 7.86 0.39
CA LEU A 199 -7.17 9.15 1.00
C LEU A 199 -7.11 10.31 -0.01
N GLY A 200 -6.15 10.30 -0.93
CA GLY A 200 -6.06 11.26 -2.02
C GLY A 200 -7.26 11.17 -2.98
N ILE A 201 -7.73 9.97 -3.30
CA ILE A 201 -8.92 9.73 -4.13
C ILE A 201 -10.19 10.21 -3.42
N LEU A 202 -10.36 9.88 -2.13
CA LEU A 202 -11.48 10.38 -1.33
C LEU A 202 -11.47 11.92 -1.22
N SER A 203 -10.28 12.51 -1.09
CA SER A 203 -10.10 13.96 -1.11
C SER A 203 -10.51 14.55 -2.44
N HIS A 204 -10.10 13.96 -3.56
CA HIS A 204 -10.48 14.39 -4.91
C HIS A 204 -12.00 14.38 -5.14
N PHE A 205 -12.72 13.45 -4.50
CA PHE A 205 -14.18 13.39 -4.66
C PHE A 205 -14.90 14.49 -3.91
N SER A 206 -14.37 14.85 -2.74
CA SER A 206 -14.94 15.89 -1.88
C SER A 206 -14.49 17.27 -2.35
N HIS A 207 -13.26 17.36 -2.87
CA HIS A 207 -12.58 18.56 -3.31
C HIS A 207 -11.88 18.25 -4.63
N PRO A 208 -12.52 18.48 -5.79
CA PRO A 208 -11.93 18.12 -7.08
C PRO A 208 -10.60 18.86 -7.33
N ASN A 209 -9.54 18.09 -7.49
CA ASN A 209 -8.24 18.58 -7.94
C ASN A 209 -8.32 18.93 -9.44
N GLU A 210 -7.93 20.16 -9.80
CA GLU A 210 -8.01 20.66 -11.17
C GLU A 210 -6.96 20.04 -12.12
N GLU A 211 -5.90 19.44 -11.57
CA GLU A 211 -4.81 18.84 -12.36
C GLU A 211 -5.15 17.45 -12.91
N ILE A 212 -6.24 16.82 -12.46
CA ILE A 212 -6.64 15.47 -12.87
C ILE A 212 -8.13 15.41 -13.26
N PRO A 213 -8.55 14.45 -14.11
CA PRO A 213 -9.94 14.32 -14.51
C PRO A 213 -10.89 14.15 -13.32
N LYS A 214 -12.06 14.78 -13.41
CA LYS A 214 -13.16 14.56 -12.48
C LYS A 214 -13.89 13.27 -12.87
N LEU A 215 -14.29 12.46 -11.89
CA LEU A 215 -15.18 11.33 -12.17
C LEU A 215 -16.53 11.83 -12.67
N HIS A 216 -16.91 11.37 -13.86
CA HIS A 216 -18.23 11.65 -14.40
C HIS A 216 -19.31 10.92 -13.59
N ASN A 217 -20.41 11.62 -13.27
CA ASN A 217 -21.62 11.05 -12.67
C ASN A 217 -21.43 10.36 -11.30
N PHE A 218 -20.39 10.72 -10.54
CA PHE A 218 -20.21 10.24 -9.17
C PHE A 218 -21.10 11.02 -8.19
N THR A 219 -22.37 10.62 -8.08
CA THR A 219 -23.39 11.32 -7.27
C THR A 219 -23.66 10.68 -5.91
N SER A 220 -23.09 9.50 -5.65
CA SER A 220 -23.31 8.72 -4.42
C SER A 220 -22.00 8.31 -3.76
N SER A 221 -22.07 7.86 -2.51
CA SER A 221 -20.89 7.42 -1.75
C SER A 221 -20.44 6.02 -2.16
N LEU A 222 -19.13 5.78 -2.10
CA LEU A 222 -18.57 4.43 -2.17
C LEU A 222 -19.15 3.53 -1.08
N ARG A 223 -19.18 2.21 -1.32
CA ARG A 223 -19.55 1.22 -0.30
C ARG A 223 -18.64 1.33 0.92
N GLY A 224 -17.36 1.62 0.70
CA GLY A 224 -16.46 1.99 1.78
C GLY A 224 -15.03 2.26 1.35
N ALA A 225 -14.19 2.56 2.33
CA ALA A 225 -12.76 2.69 2.17
C ALA A 225 -12.00 1.87 3.23
N LEU A 226 -10.91 1.21 2.83
CA LEU A 226 -10.05 0.44 3.72
C LEU A 226 -8.63 1.01 3.68
N MET A 227 -8.13 1.48 4.82
CA MET A 227 -6.76 1.99 4.96
C MET A 227 -5.98 1.12 5.94
N LEU A 228 -4.95 0.42 5.44
CA LEU A 228 -4.02 -0.35 6.26
C LEU A 228 -2.70 0.42 6.41
N SER A 229 -2.30 0.72 7.64
CA SER A 229 -1.06 1.42 7.99
C SER A 229 -0.79 2.66 7.12
N PRO A 230 -1.72 3.62 6.96
CA PRO A 230 -1.61 4.63 5.92
C PRO A 230 -0.45 5.60 6.12
N TRP A 231 0.21 5.96 5.02
CA TRP A 231 1.29 6.94 5.02
C TRP A 231 0.73 8.37 4.94
N VAL A 232 0.41 8.96 6.09
CA VAL A 232 -0.34 10.23 6.15
C VAL A 232 0.54 11.48 6.30
N SER A 233 1.81 11.30 6.66
CA SER A 233 2.79 12.34 6.96
C SER A 233 4.14 12.02 6.34
N PHE A 234 4.80 13.03 5.76
CA PHE A 234 6.19 12.97 5.33
C PHE A 234 7.17 13.54 6.36
N ASP A 235 6.68 14.08 7.48
CA ASP A 235 7.55 14.48 8.60
C ASP A 235 8.24 13.23 9.21
N PRO A 236 9.59 13.17 9.24
CA PRO A 236 10.33 12.06 9.82
C PRO A 236 10.53 12.16 11.34
N ASN A 237 10.00 13.20 12.02
CA ASN A 237 10.34 13.52 13.41
C ASN A 237 9.26 13.13 14.44
N TRP A 238 8.28 12.31 14.06
CA TRP A 238 7.28 11.79 15.00
C TRP A 238 7.93 10.96 16.13
N PRO A 239 7.45 11.03 17.39
CA PRO A 239 8.04 10.27 18.49
C PRO A 239 8.12 8.75 18.23
N SER A 240 7.11 8.19 17.57
CA SER A 240 7.03 6.79 17.13
C SER A 240 8.22 6.35 16.27
N VAL A 241 8.85 7.27 15.54
CA VAL A 241 10.05 7.00 14.75
C VAL A 241 11.22 6.56 15.62
N SER A 242 11.34 7.14 16.82
CA SER A 242 12.37 6.78 17.78
C SER A 242 11.95 5.56 18.60
N THR A 243 10.74 5.58 19.16
CA THR A 243 10.28 4.53 20.10
C THR A 243 10.07 3.17 19.44
N ASN A 244 9.71 3.14 18.16
CA ASN A 244 9.44 1.90 17.41
C ASN A 244 10.54 1.54 16.40
N ARG A 245 11.69 2.25 16.39
CA ARG A 245 12.80 2.06 15.44
C ARG A 245 13.22 0.59 15.24
N TYR A 246 13.28 -0.19 16.32
CA TYR A 246 13.72 -1.60 16.28
C TYR A 246 12.56 -2.60 16.32
N LYS A 247 11.33 -2.10 16.50
CA LYS A 247 10.13 -2.91 16.46
C LYS A 247 9.55 -3.02 15.07
N ASP A 248 9.61 -1.95 14.28
CA ASP A 248 9.05 -1.90 12.93
C ASP A 248 9.96 -2.55 11.87
N CYS A 249 9.40 -2.90 10.72
CA CYS A 249 10.09 -3.48 9.57
C CYS A 249 10.54 -2.45 8.52
N ILE A 250 10.14 -1.17 8.64
CA ILE A 250 10.59 -0.08 7.78
C ILE A 250 11.49 0.93 8.53
N THR A 251 12.14 1.83 7.80
CA THR A 251 12.96 2.92 8.38
C THR A 251 12.69 4.27 7.70
N VAL A 252 13.17 5.36 8.33
CA VAL A 252 12.97 6.75 7.90
C VAL A 252 13.69 7.10 6.59
N VAL A 253 14.87 6.52 6.34
CA VAL A 253 15.69 6.90 5.19
C VAL A 253 14.97 6.56 3.87
N PRO A 254 14.46 5.32 3.68
CA PRO A 254 13.61 4.99 2.55
C PRO A 254 12.41 5.92 2.43
N THR A 255 11.67 6.22 3.50
CA THR A 255 10.48 7.08 3.40
C THR A 255 10.80 8.50 2.90
N THR A 256 11.93 9.07 3.34
CA THR A 256 12.40 10.39 2.88
C THR A 256 12.79 10.39 1.40
N ILE A 257 13.45 9.33 0.93
CA ILE A 257 13.83 9.18 -0.49
C ILE A 257 12.59 8.94 -1.36
N ASN A 258 11.69 8.07 -0.89
CA ASN A 258 10.43 7.74 -1.55
C ASN A 258 9.57 8.97 -1.74
N GLN A 259 9.48 9.83 -0.72
CA GLN A 259 8.81 11.12 -0.81
C GLN A 259 9.38 11.96 -1.97
N LYS A 260 10.71 12.09 -2.06
CA LYS A 260 11.36 12.88 -3.12
C LYS A 260 11.09 12.31 -4.50
N TRP A 261 11.14 10.98 -4.66
CA TRP A 261 10.79 10.35 -5.94
C TRP A 261 9.32 10.56 -6.29
N PHE A 262 8.43 10.38 -5.32
CA PHE A 262 6.98 10.53 -5.50
C PHE A 262 6.59 11.96 -5.86
N LEU A 263 7.02 12.95 -5.09
CA LEU A 263 6.67 14.36 -5.33
C LEU A 263 7.44 14.96 -6.50
N GLY A 264 8.68 14.54 -6.74
CA GLY A 264 9.57 15.22 -7.67
C GLY A 264 9.79 16.67 -7.25
N THR A 265 9.31 17.60 -8.06
CA THR A 265 9.35 19.05 -7.79
C THR A 265 8.03 19.59 -7.22
N ARG A 266 7.03 18.74 -7.01
CA ARG A 266 5.70 19.17 -6.54
C ARG A 266 5.69 19.47 -5.05
N GLU A 267 4.83 20.41 -4.68
CA GLU A 267 4.61 20.78 -3.30
C GLU A 267 3.73 19.77 -2.55
N ARG A 268 3.86 19.78 -1.23
CA ARG A 268 2.99 19.04 -0.31
C ARG A 268 1.62 19.72 -0.29
N ASN A 269 0.56 18.92 -0.28
CA ASN A 269 -0.82 19.41 -0.23
C ASN A 269 -1.74 18.37 0.41
N ASN A 270 -3.03 18.70 0.52
CA ASN A 270 -4.04 17.86 1.19
C ASN A 270 -4.26 16.48 0.53
N TYR A 271 -3.93 16.34 -0.76
CA TYR A 271 -4.12 15.08 -1.49
C TYR A 271 -2.94 14.12 -1.33
N ASN A 272 -1.71 14.65 -1.17
CA ASN A 272 -0.49 13.85 -1.09
C ASN A 272 0.06 13.69 0.34
N GLU A 273 -0.23 14.62 1.25
CA GLU A 273 0.14 14.56 2.66
C GLU A 273 -1.11 14.85 3.53
N PRO A 274 -2.03 13.86 3.68
CA PRO A 274 -3.35 14.04 4.27
C PRO A 274 -3.38 14.70 5.66
N ILE A 275 -2.32 14.51 6.47
CA ILE A 275 -2.24 15.09 7.82
C ILE A 275 -2.24 16.63 7.83
N ASN A 276 -1.87 17.27 6.73
CA ASN A 276 -1.86 18.72 6.61
C ASN A 276 -3.25 19.29 6.31
N ALA A 277 -4.19 18.46 5.86
CA ALA A 277 -5.53 18.90 5.52
C ALA A 277 -6.31 19.33 6.77
N PRO A 278 -7.03 20.47 6.72
CA PRO A 278 -7.80 20.96 7.85
C PRO A 278 -8.94 19.99 8.19
N TYR A 279 -9.42 20.00 9.43
CA TYR A 279 -10.53 19.15 9.87
C TYR A 279 -11.75 19.19 8.93
N ALA A 280 -12.14 20.39 8.48
CA ALA A 280 -13.27 20.59 7.57
C ALA A 280 -13.11 19.88 6.21
N TRP A 281 -11.87 19.62 5.77
CA TRP A 281 -11.60 18.89 4.52
C TRP A 281 -12.21 17.49 4.53
N TRP A 282 -12.27 16.86 5.70
CA TRP A 282 -12.68 15.45 5.84
C TRP A 282 -14.15 15.26 6.22
N ARG A 283 -14.96 16.32 6.35
CA ARG A 283 -16.37 16.19 6.81
C ARG A 283 -17.32 15.58 5.78
N GLU A 284 -16.98 15.65 4.49
CA GLU A 284 -17.87 15.24 3.39
C GLU A 284 -17.33 14.04 2.60
N VAL A 285 -16.52 13.20 3.25
CA VAL A 285 -15.91 12.03 2.61
C VAL A 285 -17.01 11.11 2.06
N LYS A 286 -16.94 10.83 0.75
CA LYS A 286 -17.95 10.04 0.03
C LYS A 286 -17.72 8.53 0.16
N ALA A 287 -17.71 8.02 1.39
CA ALA A 287 -17.63 6.59 1.70
C ALA A 287 -18.63 6.23 2.82
N GLN A 288 -19.44 5.19 2.61
CA GLN A 288 -20.46 4.76 3.58
C GLN A 288 -19.84 4.18 4.86
N LYS A 289 -18.71 3.48 4.74
CA LYS A 289 -17.93 2.94 5.85
C LYS A 289 -16.45 3.10 5.57
N MET A 290 -15.66 3.37 6.60
CA MET A 290 -14.21 3.50 6.53
C MET A 290 -13.60 2.66 7.64
N LEU A 291 -12.66 1.79 7.30
CA LEU A 291 -11.87 1.05 8.27
C LEU A 291 -10.42 1.52 8.18
N TYR A 292 -9.90 2.03 9.30
CA TYR A 292 -8.54 2.52 9.45
C TYR A 292 -7.81 1.58 10.42
N VAL A 293 -6.81 0.86 9.92
CA VAL A 293 -6.04 -0.11 10.71
C VAL A 293 -4.58 0.31 10.74
N ALA A 294 -3.93 0.24 11.90
CA ALA A 294 -2.49 0.43 12.02
C ALA A 294 -1.93 -0.43 13.16
N GLY A 295 -0.67 -0.81 13.08
CA GLY A 295 0.06 -1.51 14.14
C GLY A 295 0.67 -0.55 15.15
N GLU A 296 0.67 -0.90 16.44
CA GLU A 296 1.28 -0.07 17.49
C GLU A 296 2.81 -0.09 17.51
N ASP A 297 3.44 -1.00 16.76
CA ASP A 297 4.89 -1.07 16.62
C ASP A 297 5.38 -0.39 15.33
N GLU A 298 4.53 0.40 14.65
CA GLU A 298 4.90 1.18 13.47
C GLU A 298 5.70 2.45 13.81
N ILE A 299 6.71 2.79 13.00
CA ILE A 299 7.40 4.10 13.09
C ILE A 299 6.48 5.26 12.74
N MET A 300 5.38 5.00 12.03
CA MET A 300 4.40 6.00 11.60
C MET A 300 3.23 6.18 12.58
N LEU A 301 3.20 5.40 13.68
CA LEU A 301 2.06 5.32 14.59
C LEU A 301 1.52 6.67 15.05
N ASP A 302 2.37 7.61 15.49
CA ASP A 302 1.86 8.85 16.07
C ASP A 302 1.18 9.73 15.01
N SER A 303 1.73 9.75 13.79
CA SER A 303 1.11 10.44 12.66
C SER A 303 -0.21 9.77 12.25
N GLN A 304 -0.24 8.43 12.26
CA GLN A 304 -1.41 7.65 11.94
C GLN A 304 -2.51 7.85 12.98
N ARG A 305 -2.16 7.86 14.28
CA ARG A 305 -3.08 8.09 15.38
C ARG A 305 -3.67 9.50 15.32
N MET A 306 -2.83 10.53 15.21
CA MET A 306 -3.30 11.91 15.08
C MET A 306 -4.27 12.07 13.91
N PHE A 307 -3.91 11.57 12.73
CA PHE A 307 -4.75 11.72 11.55
C PHE A 307 -6.02 10.86 11.64
N GLY A 308 -5.91 9.60 12.09
CA GLY A 308 -7.03 8.69 12.27
C GLY A 308 -8.08 9.26 13.21
N GLU A 309 -7.68 9.78 14.36
CA GLU A 309 -8.57 10.46 15.31
C GLU A 309 -9.26 11.67 14.68
N ARG A 310 -8.55 12.47 13.89
CA ARG A 310 -9.13 13.61 13.15
C ARG A 310 -10.16 13.14 12.12
N LEU A 311 -9.84 12.09 11.36
CA LEU A 311 -10.73 11.52 10.34
C LEU A 311 -12.00 10.94 10.98
N LYS A 312 -11.85 10.21 12.08
CA LYS A 312 -12.95 9.66 12.88
C LYS A 312 -13.82 10.75 13.47
N ALA A 313 -13.25 11.80 14.05
CA ALA A 313 -14.01 12.92 14.56
C ALA A 313 -14.83 13.61 13.45
N ALA A 314 -14.27 13.72 12.24
CA ALA A 314 -14.99 14.29 11.10
C ALA A 314 -16.09 13.37 10.53
N ASN A 315 -16.05 12.06 10.80
CA ASN A 315 -16.91 11.04 10.22
C ASN A 315 -17.31 9.97 11.26
N GLU A 316 -17.84 10.42 12.40
CA GLU A 316 -17.98 9.60 13.61
C GLU A 316 -18.75 8.29 13.39
N GLU A 317 -19.83 8.30 12.62
CA GLU A 317 -20.67 7.11 12.39
C GLU A 317 -20.12 6.15 11.32
N ASN A 318 -19.18 6.63 10.50
CA ASN A 318 -18.72 5.92 9.32
C ASN A 318 -17.29 5.41 9.44
N THR A 319 -16.46 5.97 10.31
CA THR A 319 -15.06 5.55 10.48
C THR A 319 -14.90 4.61 11.67
N GLU A 320 -14.16 3.53 11.49
CA GLU A 320 -13.66 2.67 12.57
C GLU A 320 -12.13 2.77 12.61
N LEU A 321 -11.57 2.93 13.80
CA LEU A 321 -10.12 2.99 14.03
C LEU A 321 -9.70 1.75 14.82
N VAL A 322 -8.70 1.04 14.32
CA VAL A 322 -8.15 -0.15 14.95
C VAL A 322 -6.63 0.01 15.04
N PHE A 323 -6.11 0.14 16.26
CA PHE A 323 -4.67 0.13 16.54
C PHE A 323 -4.30 -1.18 17.23
N ILE A 324 -3.37 -1.93 16.63
CA ILE A 324 -3.16 -3.33 17.01
C ILE A 324 -1.84 -3.49 17.78
N PRO A 325 -1.90 -3.94 19.05
CA PRO A 325 -0.72 -4.10 19.88
C PRO A 325 0.30 -5.11 19.33
N GLY A 326 1.52 -4.62 19.12
CA GLY A 326 2.67 -5.45 18.74
C GLY A 326 2.72 -5.86 17.27
N GLU A 327 1.91 -5.24 16.41
CA GLU A 327 2.03 -5.38 14.96
C GLU A 327 2.85 -4.23 14.37
N ALA A 328 3.69 -4.57 13.41
CA ALA A 328 4.51 -3.65 12.65
C ALA A 328 3.82 -3.23 11.34
N HIS A 329 4.50 -2.45 10.52
CA HIS A 329 3.94 -1.86 9.31
C HIS A 329 3.40 -2.92 8.35
N VAL A 330 2.10 -2.82 7.98
CA VAL A 330 1.42 -3.73 7.03
C VAL A 330 1.70 -5.22 7.34
N ALA A 331 1.61 -5.60 8.63
CA ALA A 331 1.91 -6.95 9.10
C ALA A 331 1.25 -8.08 8.26
N PRO A 332 -0.03 -8.00 7.83
CA PRO A 332 -0.68 -9.06 7.04
C PRO A 332 -0.01 -9.34 5.70
N VAL A 333 0.72 -8.38 5.13
CA VAL A 333 1.39 -8.53 3.84
C VAL A 333 2.88 -8.76 4.02
N LEU A 334 3.56 -7.95 4.84
CA LEU A 334 5.01 -8.00 4.96
C LEU A 334 5.50 -9.26 5.69
N ASP A 335 4.73 -9.78 6.64
CA ASP A 335 5.14 -11.01 7.34
C ASP A 335 4.90 -12.25 6.46
N LEU A 336 3.93 -12.22 5.52
CA LEU A 336 3.80 -13.24 4.46
C LEU A 336 5.03 -13.27 3.55
N MET A 337 5.66 -12.12 3.26
CA MET A 337 6.93 -12.07 2.51
C MET A 337 8.07 -12.80 3.23
N MET A 338 7.96 -12.91 4.56
CA MET A 338 8.93 -13.56 5.44
C MET A 338 8.49 -14.97 5.86
N TRP A 339 7.61 -15.56 5.06
CA TRP A 339 7.01 -16.90 5.24
C TRP A 339 6.26 -17.05 6.56
N ASP A 340 5.90 -15.96 7.23
CA ASP A 340 5.07 -16.05 8.41
C ASP A 340 3.62 -16.22 8.00
N ARG A 341 2.97 -17.24 8.55
CA ARG A 341 1.59 -17.58 8.24
C ARG A 341 0.70 -17.52 9.47
N THR A 342 1.21 -16.98 10.59
CA THR A 342 0.34 -16.60 11.70
C THR A 342 -0.68 -15.59 11.21
N GLU A 343 -1.94 -15.84 11.54
CA GLU A 343 -3.02 -14.91 11.28
C GLU A 343 -2.87 -13.70 12.20
N PHE A 344 -2.65 -12.53 11.61
CA PHE A 344 -2.53 -11.25 12.30
C PHE A 344 -3.92 -10.69 12.62
N GLU A 345 -4.03 -9.93 13.70
CA GLU A 345 -5.32 -9.31 14.07
C GLU A 345 -5.74 -8.25 13.04
N SER A 346 -4.79 -7.64 12.31
CA SER A 346 -5.11 -6.73 11.19
C SER A 346 -5.63 -7.44 9.94
N GLY A 347 -5.43 -8.76 9.84
CA GLY A 347 -5.92 -9.58 8.75
C GLY A 347 -7.29 -10.22 9.01
N LYS A 348 -7.72 -10.27 10.29
CA LYS A 348 -9.05 -10.72 10.71
C LYS A 348 -10.07 -9.60 10.52
#